data_AF-A0A1M5N0Q1-F1
#
_entry.id   AF-A0A1M5N0Q1-F1
#
_cell.length_a   1.000
_cell.length_b   1.000
_cell.length_c   1.000
_cell.angle_alpha   90.00
_cell.angle_beta   90.00
_cell.angle_gamma   90.00
#
_symmetry.space_group_name_H-M   'P 1'
#
loop_
_entity.id
_entity.type
_entity.pdbx_description
1 polymer ?
#
loop_
_entity_poly.entity_id
_entity_poly.type
_entity_poly.pdbx_seq_one_letter_code
_entity_poly.pdbx_strand_id
1 'polypeptide(L)'
;MQSIIQFQALDFLLKRIANQPNFEMYDKNLKLVVEINGTIWAGDFVNFNSCPYQLYVDSIGQVDEEYFYSDEDPSTSFVTKTWKEFLNHFKSDFSGLYLARVDDLSLLFKELKSFIESLDFEGYETPINPYLLNAKSLNENIELPFLNIENTEVKLISLIEVND
;
A
#
# COMPACT_ATOMS: atom_id res chain seq x y z
N MET A 1 -0.93 -0.06 -17.38
CA MET A 1 0.29 -0.08 -16.54
C MET A 1 -0.02 0.74 -15.31
N GLN A 2 0.27 0.22 -14.11
CA GLN A 2 -0.08 0.92 -12.87
C GLN A 2 1.03 1.93 -12.51
N SER A 3 0.65 3.09 -11.98
CA SER A 3 1.60 4.08 -11.48
C SER A 3 2.12 3.69 -10.09
N ILE A 4 3.28 4.21 -9.69
CA ILE A 4 3.84 3.95 -8.35
C ILE A 4 2.88 4.42 -7.25
N ILE A 5 2.16 5.52 -7.49
CA ILE A 5 1.12 6.04 -6.59
C ILE A 5 0.02 5.00 -6.35
N GLN A 6 -0.38 4.26 -7.38
CA GLN A 6 -1.36 3.17 -7.26
C GLN A 6 -0.84 2.03 -6.38
N PHE A 7 0.44 1.67 -6.49
CA PHE A 7 1.05 0.66 -5.62
C PHE A 7 1.17 1.13 -4.17
N GLN A 8 1.56 2.39 -3.96
CA GLN A 8 1.56 2.98 -2.61
C GLN A 8 0.16 3.00 -2.01
N ALA A 9 -0.89 3.26 -2.82
CA ALA A 9 -2.27 3.30 -2.37
C ALA A 9 -2.75 1.90 -1.99
N LEU A 10 -2.47 0.89 -2.83
CA LEU A 10 -2.75 -0.51 -2.55
C LEU A 10 -2.10 -0.97 -1.26
N ASP A 11 -0.81 -0.68 -1.10
CA ASP A 11 -0.03 -1.11 0.06
C ASP A 11 -0.50 -0.42 1.34
N PHE A 12 -0.80 0.88 1.28
CA PHE A 12 -1.44 1.61 2.38
C PHE A 12 -2.78 0.97 2.78
N LEU A 13 -3.66 0.70 1.82
CA LEU A 13 -4.97 0.09 2.09
C LEU A 13 -4.82 -1.30 2.71
N LEU A 14 -3.91 -2.11 2.18
CA LEU A 14 -3.63 -3.46 2.67
C LEU A 14 -3.20 -3.42 4.14
N LYS A 15 -2.28 -2.51 4.49
CA LYS A 15 -1.79 -2.31 5.86
C LYS A 15 -2.87 -1.72 6.77
N ARG A 16 -3.71 -0.83 6.25
CA ARG A 16 -4.84 -0.25 7.00
C ARG A 16 -5.90 -1.31 7.32
N ILE A 17 -6.22 -2.18 6.37
CA ILE A 17 -7.11 -3.32 6.54
C ILE A 17 -6.55 -4.28 7.61
N ALA A 18 -5.27 -4.63 7.52
CA ALA A 18 -4.61 -5.51 8.49
C ALA A 18 -4.49 -4.90 9.90
N ASN A 19 -4.53 -3.58 10.04
CA ASN A 19 -4.50 -2.87 11.33
C ASN A 19 -5.90 -2.47 11.84
N GLN A 20 -6.98 -3.04 11.30
CA GLN A 20 -8.34 -2.75 11.75
C GLN A 20 -9.04 -4.01 12.30
N PRO A 21 -9.33 -4.08 13.62
CA PRO A 21 -9.92 -5.27 14.26
C PRO A 21 -11.25 -5.75 13.70
N ASN A 22 -11.95 -4.91 12.93
CA ASN A 22 -13.21 -5.25 12.30
C ASN A 22 -13.06 -5.91 10.92
N PHE A 23 -11.85 -6.15 10.43
CA PHE A 23 -11.57 -6.88 9.19
C PHE A 23 -11.10 -8.31 9.51
N GLU A 24 -11.52 -9.30 8.72
CA GLU A 24 -11.03 -10.71 8.83
C GLU A 24 -9.53 -10.85 8.54
N MET A 25 -8.93 -9.84 7.92
CA MET A 25 -7.50 -9.75 7.63
C MET A 25 -6.71 -9.09 8.77
N TYR A 26 -7.35 -8.76 9.88
CA TYR A 26 -6.69 -8.16 11.04
C TYR A 26 -5.54 -9.02 11.55
N ASP A 27 -4.44 -8.38 11.95
CA ASP A 27 -3.21 -8.99 12.48
C ASP A 27 -2.43 -9.86 11.47
N LYS A 28 -2.79 -9.83 10.19
CA LYS A 28 -2.03 -10.50 9.13
C LYS A 28 -0.93 -9.60 8.57
N ASN A 29 0.26 -10.15 8.38
CA ASN A 29 1.36 -9.46 7.70
C ASN A 29 1.24 -9.65 6.18
N LEU A 30 0.44 -8.80 5.54
CA LEU A 30 0.14 -8.88 4.11
C LEU A 30 1.09 -8.02 3.28
N LYS A 31 1.61 -8.55 2.18
CA LYS A 31 2.48 -7.83 1.23
C LYS A 31 2.00 -7.94 -0.21
N LEU A 32 2.27 -6.89 -1.00
CA LEU A 32 2.11 -6.94 -2.45
C LEU A 32 3.24 -7.77 -3.07
N VAL A 33 2.89 -8.61 -4.05
CA VAL A 33 3.86 -9.28 -4.92
C VAL A 33 3.83 -8.62 -6.28
N VAL A 34 5.00 -8.20 -6.75
CA VAL A 34 5.17 -7.48 -8.01
C VAL A 34 6.27 -8.10 -8.87
N GLU A 35 6.14 -7.94 -10.18
CA GLU A 35 7.18 -8.26 -11.15
C GLU A 35 7.86 -6.96 -11.59
N ILE A 36 9.19 -6.94 -11.48
CA ILE A 36 10.04 -5.81 -11.87
C ILE A 36 11.23 -6.39 -12.65
N ASN A 37 11.37 -5.99 -13.92
CA ASN A 37 12.43 -6.46 -14.81
C ASN A 37 12.57 -8.01 -14.84
N GLY A 38 11.43 -8.73 -14.83
CA GLY A 38 11.38 -10.19 -14.85
C GLY A 38 11.70 -10.88 -13.51
N THR A 39 12.01 -10.12 -12.45
CA THR A 39 12.21 -10.64 -11.10
C THR A 39 10.94 -10.44 -10.27
N ILE A 40 10.57 -11.43 -9.46
CA ILE A 40 9.37 -11.36 -8.61
C ILE A 40 9.79 -10.90 -7.22
N TRP A 41 9.21 -9.80 -6.76
CA TRP A 41 9.52 -9.17 -5.48
C TRP A 41 8.29 -9.12 -4.58
N ALA A 42 8.53 -9.25 -3.27
CA ALA A 42 7.62 -8.82 -2.23
C ALA A 42 8.29 -7.75 -1.37
N GLY A 43 7.52 -6.79 -0.87
CA GLY A 43 8.04 -5.70 -0.06
C GLY A 43 6.97 -4.67 0.28
N ASP A 44 7.42 -3.51 0.73
CA ASP A 44 6.60 -2.43 1.26
C ASP A 44 6.77 -1.18 0.39
N PHE A 45 5.70 -0.67 -0.20
CA PHE A 45 5.72 0.59 -0.95
C PHE A 45 5.56 1.81 -0.03
N VAL A 46 5.00 1.61 1.15
CA VAL A 46 4.92 2.61 2.23
C VAL A 46 5.38 2.00 3.55
N ASN A 47 6.16 2.73 4.35
CA ASN A 47 6.26 2.38 5.77
C ASN A 47 4.95 2.75 6.46
N PHE A 48 4.56 1.99 7.47
CA PHE A 48 3.27 2.19 8.13
C PHE A 48 3.37 1.90 9.63
N ASN A 49 2.97 2.89 10.43
CA ASN A 49 2.77 2.75 11.86
C ASN A 49 1.52 3.57 12.22
N SER A 50 0.36 2.92 12.21
CA SER A 50 -0.98 3.54 12.31
C SER A 50 -1.35 4.49 11.14
N CYS A 51 -0.40 5.20 10.56
CA CYS A 51 -0.46 5.92 9.30
C CYS A 51 0.85 5.73 8.48
N PRO A 52 0.85 6.03 7.18
CA PRO A 52 2.06 6.01 6.37
C PRO A 52 3.11 7.00 6.89
N TYR A 53 4.39 6.66 6.80
CA TYR A 53 5.49 7.57 7.15
C TYR A 53 6.73 7.35 6.28
N GLN A 54 7.67 8.29 6.33
CA GLN A 54 9.00 8.14 5.74
C GLN A 54 10.09 8.71 6.64
N LEU A 55 11.31 8.18 6.49
CA LEU A 55 12.48 8.70 7.17
C LEU A 55 13.07 9.85 6.37
N TYR A 56 13.44 10.92 7.06
CA TYR A 56 14.16 12.06 6.48
C TYR A 56 15.34 12.46 7.37
N VAL A 57 16.28 13.20 6.81
CA VAL A 57 17.37 13.83 7.57
C VAL A 57 17.02 15.29 7.79
N ASP A 58 16.91 15.70 9.04
CA ASP A 58 16.56 17.07 9.40
C ASP A 58 17.74 18.05 9.19
N SER A 59 17.48 19.34 9.47
CA SER A 59 18.48 20.40 9.30
C SER A 59 19.71 20.28 10.21
N ILE A 60 19.68 19.45 11.25
CA ILE A 60 20.80 19.21 12.18
C ILE A 60 21.46 17.84 11.96
N GLY A 61 21.05 17.10 10.94
CA GLY A 61 21.62 15.79 10.57
C GLY A 61 21.07 14.61 11.37
N GLN A 62 19.96 14.77 12.09
CA GLN A 62 19.26 13.66 12.74
C GLN A 62 18.28 12.99 11.78
N VAL A 63 18.12 11.68 11.95
CA VAL A 63 17.10 10.90 11.25
C VAL A 63 15.81 11.00 12.05
N ASP A 64 14.75 11.43 11.40
CA ASP A 64 13.42 11.60 11.99
C ASP A 64 12.33 11.04 11.05
N GLU A 65 11.11 10.91 11.56
CA GLU A 65 9.96 10.34 10.86
C GLU A 65 8.97 11.43 10.44
N GLU A 66 8.69 11.52 9.14
CA GLU A 66 7.61 12.34 8.59
C GLU A 66 6.36 11.47 8.43
N TYR A 67 5.29 11.81 9.14
CA TYR A 67 4.04 11.08 9.14
C TYR A 67 3.00 11.71 8.21
N PHE A 68 2.34 10.88 7.39
CA PHE A 68 1.30 11.30 6.46
C PHE A 68 -0.08 10.93 7.02
N TYR A 69 -0.62 11.80 7.87
CA TYR A 69 -1.88 11.56 8.56
C TYR A 69 -3.10 11.57 7.59
N SER A 70 -4.08 10.72 7.91
CA SER A 70 -5.37 10.64 7.19
C SER A 70 -6.41 11.67 7.65
N ASP A 71 -6.11 12.44 8.70
CA ASP A 71 -7.10 13.24 9.43
C ASP A 71 -6.84 14.76 9.30
N GLU A 72 -5.76 15.16 8.63
CA GLU A 72 -5.47 16.54 8.24
C GLU A 72 -5.98 16.84 6.83
N ASP A 73 -6.13 18.14 6.51
CA ASP A 73 -6.87 18.72 5.37
C ASP A 73 -7.19 17.73 4.21
N PRO A 74 -8.48 17.36 4.01
CA PRO A 74 -8.91 16.44 2.96
C PRO A 74 -8.55 16.86 1.54
N SER A 75 -8.11 18.11 1.34
CA SER A 75 -7.75 18.65 0.02
C SER A 75 -6.31 18.37 -0.42
N THR A 76 -5.43 17.86 0.47
CA THR A 76 -3.97 17.76 0.17
C THR A 76 -3.32 16.40 0.44
N SER A 77 -3.94 15.49 1.20
CA SER A 77 -3.32 14.22 1.61
C SER A 77 -3.80 13.04 0.75
N PHE A 78 -2.86 12.44 -0.01
CA PHE A 78 -3.03 11.18 -0.74
C PHE A 78 -3.69 10.09 0.12
N VAL A 79 -3.27 9.98 1.38
CA VAL A 79 -3.74 8.99 2.35
C VAL A 79 -5.23 9.18 2.67
N THR A 80 -5.64 10.42 2.98
CA THR A 80 -7.03 10.76 3.31
C THR A 80 -7.95 10.47 2.13
N LYS A 81 -7.55 10.88 0.92
CA LYS A 81 -8.35 10.70 -0.29
C LYS A 81 -8.52 9.22 -0.64
N THR A 82 -7.43 8.45 -0.64
CA THR A 82 -7.46 7.00 -0.90
C THR A 82 -8.35 6.26 0.10
N TRP A 83 -8.24 6.55 1.40
CA TRP A 83 -9.07 5.88 2.41
C TRP A 83 -10.55 6.24 2.28
N LYS A 84 -10.87 7.51 2.04
CA LYS A 84 -12.26 7.97 1.85
C LYS A 84 -12.90 7.33 0.63
N GLU A 85 -12.18 7.28 -0.49
CA GLU A 85 -12.66 6.63 -1.72
C GLU A 85 -12.86 5.14 -1.51
N PHE A 86 -11.97 4.47 -0.78
CA PHE A 86 -12.10 3.07 -0.40
C PHE A 86 -13.37 2.83 0.41
N LEU A 87 -13.59 3.64 1.46
CA LEU A 87 -14.79 3.54 2.28
C LEU A 87 -16.06 3.73 1.44
N ASN A 88 -16.09 4.71 0.54
CA ASN A 88 -17.24 4.96 -0.32
C ASN A 88 -17.50 3.82 -1.32
N HIS A 89 -16.43 3.20 -1.84
CA HIS A 89 -16.53 2.12 -2.82
C HIS A 89 -17.03 0.80 -2.19
N PHE A 90 -16.55 0.47 -0.99
CA PHE A 90 -16.84 -0.80 -0.34
C PHE A 90 -17.99 -0.73 0.69
N LYS A 91 -18.57 0.44 0.90
CA LYS A 91 -19.71 0.61 1.80
C LYS A 91 -20.98 0.05 1.19
N SER A 92 -21.61 -0.86 1.92
CA SER A 92 -22.98 -1.31 1.70
C SER A 92 -23.93 -0.56 2.64
N ASP A 93 -25.12 -0.23 2.13
CA ASP A 93 -26.20 0.39 2.90
C ASP A 93 -26.67 -0.49 4.08
N PHE A 94 -26.44 -1.80 4.03
CA PHE A 94 -27.03 -2.77 4.97
C PHE A 94 -26.01 -3.51 5.84
N SER A 95 -24.76 -3.66 5.41
CA SER A 95 -23.78 -4.54 6.08
C SER A 95 -22.48 -3.84 6.50
N GLY A 96 -22.38 -2.52 6.32
CA GLY A 96 -21.12 -1.80 6.51
C GLY A 96 -20.15 -2.05 5.36
N LEU A 97 -18.85 -2.10 5.62
CA LEU A 97 -17.84 -2.42 4.60
C LEU A 97 -17.89 -3.91 4.31
N TYR A 98 -18.38 -4.33 3.14
CA TYR A 98 -18.47 -5.76 2.83
C TYR A 98 -17.08 -6.42 2.73
N LEU A 99 -16.07 -5.65 2.30
CA LEU A 99 -14.68 -6.10 2.24
C LEU A 99 -14.12 -6.48 3.62
N ALA A 100 -14.73 -6.00 4.71
CA ALA A 100 -14.34 -6.36 6.06
C ALA A 100 -14.52 -7.86 6.38
N ARG A 101 -15.36 -8.56 5.62
CA ARG A 101 -15.66 -9.99 5.79
C ARG A 101 -14.87 -10.90 4.84
N VAL A 102 -13.98 -10.34 4.02
CA VAL A 102 -13.20 -11.12 3.06
C VAL A 102 -11.98 -11.69 3.78
N ASP A 103 -11.91 -13.02 3.86
CA ASP A 103 -10.81 -13.79 4.47
C ASP A 103 -9.91 -14.49 3.42
N ASP A 104 -10.38 -14.61 2.18
CA ASP A 104 -9.64 -15.17 1.05
C ASP A 104 -8.76 -14.10 0.35
N LEU A 105 -7.46 -14.39 0.24
CA LEU A 105 -6.49 -13.46 -0.37
C LEU A 105 -6.72 -13.22 -1.86
N SER A 106 -7.25 -14.21 -2.60
CA SER A 106 -7.51 -14.05 -4.03
C SER A 106 -8.70 -13.12 -4.28
N LEU A 107 -9.74 -13.21 -3.43
CA LEU A 107 -10.86 -12.28 -3.44
C LEU A 107 -10.40 -10.89 -3.03
N LEU A 108 -9.63 -10.76 -1.93
CA LEU A 108 -9.10 -9.46 -1.50
C LEU A 108 -8.27 -8.80 -2.62
N PHE A 109 -7.38 -9.56 -3.25
CA PHE A 109 -6.57 -9.09 -4.36
C PHE A 109 -7.42 -8.57 -5.52
N LYS A 110 -8.42 -9.35 -5.93
CA LYS A 110 -9.34 -8.99 -7.01
C LYS A 110 -10.07 -7.69 -6.71
N GLU A 111 -10.63 -7.57 -5.51
CA GLU A 111 -11.41 -6.39 -5.10
C GLU A 111 -10.52 -5.13 -4.99
N LEU A 112 -9.35 -5.22 -4.33
CA LEU A 112 -8.42 -4.10 -4.22
C LEU A 112 -7.87 -3.65 -5.58
N LYS A 113 -7.54 -4.61 -6.45
CA LYS A 113 -7.10 -4.30 -7.81
C LYS A 113 -8.19 -3.59 -8.61
N SER A 114 -9.42 -4.11 -8.57
CA SER A 114 -10.57 -3.49 -9.25
C SER A 114 -10.84 -2.09 -8.73
N PHE A 115 -10.74 -1.88 -7.41
CA PHE A 115 -10.91 -0.56 -6.80
C PHE A 115 -9.88 0.44 -7.33
N ILE A 116 -8.59 0.08 -7.30
CA ILE A 116 -7.50 0.98 -7.72
C ILE A 116 -7.50 1.25 -9.22
N GLU A 117 -7.95 0.29 -10.04
CA GLU A 117 -8.18 0.49 -11.47
C GLU A 117 -9.38 1.41 -11.75
N SER A 118 -10.32 1.54 -10.80
CA SER A 118 -11.48 2.44 -10.92
C SER A 118 -11.20 3.88 -10.51
N LEU A 119 -10.10 4.12 -9.78
CA LEU A 119 -9.72 5.45 -9.32
C LEU A 119 -8.99 6.22 -10.41
N ASP A 120 -9.33 7.50 -10.53
CA ASP A 120 -8.59 8.44 -11.35
C ASP A 120 -7.49 9.08 -10.49
N PHE A 121 -6.23 8.74 -10.82
CA PHE A 121 -5.04 9.29 -10.17
C PHE A 121 -4.46 10.50 -10.92
N GLU A 122 -5.14 11.04 -11.93
CA GLU A 122 -4.69 12.25 -12.62
C GLU A 122 -4.57 13.42 -11.62
N GLY A 123 -3.39 14.05 -11.61
CA GLY A 123 -3.08 15.14 -10.67
C GLY A 123 -2.86 14.72 -9.22
N TYR A 124 -2.81 13.42 -8.91
CA TYR A 124 -2.33 12.98 -7.60
C TYR A 124 -0.82 13.17 -7.49
N GLU A 125 -0.40 13.80 -6.40
CA GLU A 125 0.99 13.85 -5.98
C GLU A 125 1.12 13.09 -4.65
N THR A 126 2.29 12.48 -4.46
CA THR A 126 2.64 11.78 -3.23
C THR A 126 4.02 12.26 -2.77
N PRO A 127 4.18 12.65 -1.50
CA PRO A 127 5.50 12.94 -0.96
C PRO A 127 6.32 11.66 -0.72
N ILE A 128 5.70 10.49 -0.87
CA ILE A 128 6.32 9.20 -0.59
C ILE A 128 7.28 8.85 -1.73
N ASN A 129 8.57 8.75 -1.39
CA ASN A 129 9.61 8.26 -2.28
C ASN A 129 9.23 6.96 -3.02
N PRO A 130 9.57 6.83 -4.31
CA PRO A 130 9.19 5.71 -5.17
C PRO A 130 10.08 4.47 -4.92
N TYR A 131 10.02 3.92 -3.71
CA TYR A 131 10.83 2.79 -3.28
C TYR A 131 9.96 1.56 -3.00
N LEU A 132 10.53 0.38 -3.26
CA LEU A 132 10.09 -0.87 -2.64
C LEU A 132 11.03 -1.17 -1.47
N LEU A 133 10.53 -0.96 -0.26
CA LEU A 133 11.24 -1.16 1.00
C LEU A 133 11.18 -2.64 1.41
N ASN A 134 12.18 -3.09 2.17
CA ASN A 134 12.30 -4.49 2.63
C ASN A 134 12.10 -5.50 1.49
N ALA A 135 12.67 -5.19 0.32
CA ALA A 135 12.40 -5.91 -0.91
C ALA A 135 13.07 -7.29 -0.87
N LYS A 136 12.26 -8.33 -1.05
CA LYS A 136 12.69 -9.72 -1.09
C LYS A 136 12.31 -10.35 -2.43
N SER A 137 13.30 -10.83 -3.17
CA SER A 137 13.04 -11.59 -4.39
C SER A 137 12.53 -12.99 -4.02
N LEU A 138 11.41 -13.42 -4.61
CA LEU A 138 10.81 -14.72 -4.34
C LEU A 138 11.43 -15.84 -5.19
N ASN A 139 12.09 -15.49 -6.29
CA ASN A 139 12.73 -16.41 -7.22
C ASN A 139 14.25 -16.54 -7.00
N GLU A 140 14.90 -15.53 -6.41
CA GLU A 140 16.38 -15.44 -6.35
C GLU A 140 16.95 -15.38 -4.92
N ASN A 141 16.10 -15.31 -3.89
CA ASN A 141 16.49 -15.19 -2.47
C ASN A 141 17.41 -14.00 -2.15
N ILE A 142 17.36 -12.94 -2.95
CA ILE A 142 17.99 -11.65 -2.68
C ILE A 142 17.08 -10.83 -1.75
N GLU A 143 17.67 -10.20 -0.75
CA GLU A 143 17.00 -9.25 0.15
C GLU A 143 17.72 -7.89 0.06
N LEU A 144 16.95 -6.82 -0.13
CA LEU A 144 17.42 -5.45 -0.20
C LEU A 144 16.66 -4.60 0.83
N PRO A 145 17.34 -3.73 1.59
CA PRO A 145 16.65 -2.80 2.49
C PRO A 145 15.68 -1.88 1.73
N PHE A 146 16.04 -1.49 0.51
CA PHE A 146 15.16 -0.78 -0.41
C PHE A 146 15.60 -1.01 -1.87
N LEU A 147 14.66 -0.86 -2.79
CA LEU A 147 14.88 -0.83 -4.23
C LEU A 147 14.24 0.46 -4.78
N ASN A 148 15.04 1.32 -5.42
CA ASN A 148 14.49 2.45 -6.15
C ASN A 148 13.81 1.97 -7.43
N ILE A 149 12.51 2.23 -7.54
CA ILE A 149 11.66 1.81 -8.67
C ILE A 149 11.15 3.01 -9.47
N GLU A 150 11.73 4.20 -9.25
CA GLU A 150 11.43 5.38 -10.04
C GLU A 150 11.60 5.09 -11.53
N ASN A 151 10.62 5.52 -12.34
CA ASN A 151 10.59 5.31 -13.79
C ASN A 151 10.70 3.83 -14.23
N THR A 152 10.39 2.89 -13.34
CA THR A 152 10.42 1.45 -13.65
C THR A 152 9.01 0.92 -13.89
N GLU A 153 8.85 0.04 -14.87
CA GLU A 153 7.59 -0.67 -15.07
C GLU A 153 7.41 -1.72 -13.95
N VAL A 154 6.32 -1.58 -13.19
CA VAL A 154 5.96 -2.49 -12.11
C VAL A 154 4.62 -3.13 -12.45
N LYS A 155 4.58 -4.46 -12.33
CA LYS A 155 3.36 -5.23 -12.58
C LYS A 155 2.91 -5.92 -11.31
N LEU A 156 1.68 -5.66 -10.91
CA LEU A 156 1.04 -6.33 -9.77
C LEU A 156 0.73 -7.80 -10.12
N ILE A 157 1.19 -8.73 -9.28
CA ILE A 157 1.06 -10.17 -9.51
C ILE A 157 0.12 -10.83 -8.50
N SER A 158 0.28 -10.57 -7.20
CA SER A 158 -0.46 -11.26 -6.13
C SER A 158 -0.45 -10.48 -4.82
N LEU A 159 -1.18 -10.98 -3.83
CA LEU A 159 -0.93 -10.76 -2.40
C LEU A 159 -0.30 -12.00 -1.79
N ILE A 160 0.48 -11.81 -0.73
CA ILE A 160 0.95 -12.89 0.15
C ILE A 160 0.78 -12.50 1.61
N GLU A 161 0.60 -13.50 2.46
CA GLU A 161 0.82 -13.39 3.90
C GLU A 161 2.23 -13.88 4.21
N VAL A 162 3.00 -13.07 4.93
CA VAL A 162 4.37 -13.38 5.34
C VAL A 162 4.33 -13.83 6.80
N ASN A 163 4.83 -15.02 7.07
CA ASN A 163 5.07 -15.46 8.44
C ASN A 163 6.51 -15.07 8.81
N ASP A 164 6.66 -14.25 9.84
CA ASP A 164 7.97 -13.95 10.43
C ASP A 164 8.54 -15.16 11.20
#